data_AF-A0A1X7GUT8-F1
#
_entry.id   AF-A0A1X7GUT8-F1
#
_cell.length_a   1.000
_cell.length_b   1.000
_cell.length_c   1.000
_cell.angle_alpha   90.00
_cell.angle_beta   90.00
_cell.angle_gamma   90.00
#
_symmetry.space_group_name_H-M   'P 1'
#
loop_
_entity.id
_entity.type
_entity.pdbx_description
1 polymer ?
#
loop_
_entity_poly.entity_id
_entity_poly.type
_entity_poly.pdbx_seq_one_letter_code
_entity_poly.pdbx_strand_id
1 'polypeptide(L)' 'MESNRLYYARRAQQEQRAAQRAITPQARAWHHQLAEDFAKRAQDFAGITAEAV' A
#
# COMPACT_ATOMS: atom_id res chain seq x y z
N MET A 1 6.70 -16.59 -7.73
CA MET A 1 5.66 -16.14 -6.80
C MET A 1 6.04 -14.76 -6.32
N GLU A 2 5.19 -13.75 -6.54
CA GLU A 2 5.39 -12.44 -5.89
C GLU A 2 5.11 -12.60 -4.40
N SER A 3 6.05 -12.23 -3.53
CA SER A 3 5.84 -12.29 -2.08
C SER A 3 4.75 -11.28 -1.70
N ASN A 4 3.86 -11.64 -0.78
CA ASN A 4 2.75 -10.79 -0.32
C ASN A 4 3.22 -9.36 0.03
N ARG A 5 4.43 -9.22 0.62
CA ARG A 5 5.09 -7.93 0.86
C ARG A 5 5.23 -7.07 -0.41
N LEU A 6 5.78 -7.61 -1.49
CA LEU A 6 6.01 -6.87 -2.74
C LEU A 6 4.68 -6.49 -3.41
N TYR A 7 3.69 -7.38 -3.34
CA TYR A 7 2.35 -7.12 -3.83
C TYR A 7 1.73 -5.90 -3.11
N TYR A 8 1.70 -5.91 -1.78
CA TYR A 8 1.13 -4.81 -1.00
C TYR A 8 1.92 -3.51 -1.14
N ALA A 9 3.25 -3.57 -1.21
CA ALA A 9 4.09 -2.40 -1.46
C ALA A 9 3.80 -1.77 -2.84
N ARG A 10 3.69 -2.58 -3.91
CA ARG A 10 3.32 -2.08 -5.24
C ARG A 10 1.90 -1.50 -5.24
N ARG A 11 0.96 -2.15 -4.54
CA ARG A 11 -0.43 -1.66 -4.42
C ARG A 11 -0.48 -0.30 -3.73
N ALA A 12 0.24 -0.12 -2.62
CA ALA A 12 0.34 1.16 -1.93
C ALA A 12 0.83 2.28 -2.85
N GLN A 13 1.89 2.03 -3.64
CA GLN A 13 2.42 2.99 -4.61
C GLN A 13 1.41 3.35 -5.72
N GLN A 14 0.64 2.37 -6.19
CA GLN A 14 -0.40 2.62 -7.20
C GLN A 14 -1.53 3.50 -6.64
N GLU A 15 -1.99 3.23 -5.42
CA GLU A 15 -3.02 4.04 -4.76
C GLU A 15 -2.51 5.45 -4.46
N GLN A 16 -1.23 5.64 -4.06
CA GLN A 16 -0.65 6.98 -3.92
C GLN A 16 -0.68 7.77 -5.22
N ARG A 17 -0.33 7.12 -6.35
CA ARG A 17 -0.40 7.74 -7.67
C ARG A 17 -1.83 8.06 -8.08
N ALA A 18 -2.79 7.20 -7.74
CA ALA A 18 -4.21 7.44 -7.98
C ALA A 18 -4.71 8.63 -7.14
N ALA A 19 -4.29 8.76 -5.88
CA ALA A 19 -4.61 9.91 -5.03
C ALA A 19 -4.09 11.22 -5.61
N GLN A 20 -2.88 11.22 -6.18
CA GLN A 20 -2.31 12.40 -6.83
C GLN A 20 -3.03 12.79 -8.13
N ARG A 21 -3.58 11.80 -8.85
CA ARG A 21 -4.32 12.00 -10.10
C ARG A 21 -5.82 12.24 -9.89
N ALA A 22 -6.32 11.99 -8.67
CA ALA A 22 -7.73 12.15 -8.36
C ALA A 22 -8.15 13.63 -8.42
N ILE A 23 -9.20 13.89 -9.19
CA ILE A 23 -9.72 15.24 -9.40
C ILE A 23 -10.55 15.70 -8.19
N THR A 24 -11.29 14.78 -7.56
CA THR A 24 -12.13 15.11 -6.41
C THR A 24 -11.38 14.92 -5.09
N PRO A 25 -11.62 15.80 -4.10
CA PRO A 25 -10.98 15.69 -2.79
C PRO A 25 -11.38 14.39 -2.08
N GLN A 26 -12.60 13.91 -2.27
CA GLN A 26 -13.08 12.65 -1.70
C GLN A 26 -12.34 11.45 -2.27
N ALA A 27 -12.14 11.37 -3.59
CA ALA A 27 -11.38 10.29 -4.21
C ALA A 27 -9.91 10.33 -3.80
N ARG A 28 -9.32 11.53 -3.68
CA ARG A 28 -7.96 11.70 -3.18
C ARG A 28 -7.80 11.17 -1.75
N ALA A 29 -8.73 11.52 -0.85
CA ALA A 29 -8.72 11.03 0.52
C ALA A 29 -8.89 9.50 0.58
N TRP A 30 -9.80 8.94 -0.23
CA TRP A 30 -10.02 7.50 -0.29
C TRP A 30 -8.78 6.74 -0.77
N HIS A 31 -8.16 7.17 -1.87
CA HIS A 31 -6.93 6.57 -2.37
C HIS A 31 -5.75 6.75 -1.42
N HIS A 32 -5.68 7.88 -0.71
CA HIS A 32 -4.67 8.09 0.34
C HIS A 32 -4.85 7.07 1.47
N GLN A 33 -6.07 6.90 1.97
CA GLN A 33 -6.38 5.96 3.03
C GLN A 33 -6.07 4.50 2.61
N LEU A 34 -6.39 4.13 1.36
CA LEU A 34 -6.03 2.82 0.81
C LEU A 34 -4.52 2.62 0.71
N ALA A 35 -3.78 3.64 0.26
CA ALA A 35 -2.33 3.58 0.19
C ALA A 35 -1.70 3.32 1.57
N GLU A 36 -2.21 3.97 2.61
CA GLU A 36 -1.77 3.78 3.99
C GLU A 36 -2.07 2.36 4.50
N ASP A 37 -3.27 1.81 4.23
CA ASP A 37 -3.62 0.45 4.62
C ASP A 37 -2.70 -0.59 3.96
N PHE A 38 -2.46 -0.44 2.65
CA PHE A 38 -1.55 -1.34 1.95
C PHE A 38 -0.09 -1.19 2.39
N ALA A 39 0.36 0.01 2.73
CA ALA A 39 1.69 0.23 3.28
C ALA A 39 1.85 -0.45 4.65
N LYS A 40 0.85 -0.36 5.53
CA LYS A 40 0.83 -1.06 6.83
C LYS A 40 0.89 -2.57 6.65
N ARG A 41 0.08 -3.14 5.76
CA ARG A 41 0.14 -4.58 5.46
C ARG A 41 1.51 -4.98 4.93
N ALA A 42 2.10 -4.19 4.02
CA ALA A 42 3.44 -4.48 3.51
C ALA A 42 4.51 -4.49 4.62
N GLN A 43 4.38 -3.63 5.63
CA GLN A 43 5.25 -3.60 6.81
C GLN A 43 5.01 -4.80 7.73
N ASP A 44 3.76 -5.17 7.98
CA ASP A 44 3.39 -6.36 8.76
C ASP A 44 4.00 -7.63 8.14
N PHE A 45 3.83 -7.83 6.83
CA PHE A 45 4.49 -8.92 6.12
C PHE A 45 6.02 -8.82 6.12
N ALA A 46 6.59 -7.61 6.18
CA ALA A 46 8.04 -7.44 6.32
C ALA A 46 8.53 -7.84 7.72
N GLY A 47 7.77 -7.53 8.78
CA GLY A 47 8.05 -7.96 10.15
C GLY A 47 7.95 -9.48 10.30
N ILE A 48 6.88 -10.08 9.78
CA ILE A 48 6.69 -11.55 9.75
C ILE A 48 7.84 -12.24 9.00
N THR A 49 8.30 -11.65 7.88
CA THR A 49 9.45 -12.21 7.14
C THR A 49 10.76 -12.05 7.90
N ALA A 50 10.92 -11.00 8.71
CA ALA A 50 12.15 -10.74 9.46
C ALA A 50 12.29 -11.60 10.71
N GLU A 51 11.20 -12.02 11.34
CA GLU A 51 11.20 -12.93 12.50
C GLU A 51 11.30 -14.42 12.13
N ALA A 52 11.14 -14.75 10.85
CA ALA A 52 11.15 -16.13 10.34
C ALA A 52 12.52 -16.61 9.83
N VAL A 53 13.63 -15.95 10.22
CA VAL A 53 15.01 -16.27 9.78
C VAL A 53 15.91 -16.58 10.95
#